data_AF-A0A9D8G2E4-F1
#
_entry.id   AF-A0A9D8G2E4-F1
#
_cell.length_a   1.000
_cell.length_b   1.000
_cell.length_c   1.000
_cell.angle_alpha   90.00
_cell.angle_beta   90.00
_cell.angle_gamma   90.00
#
_symmetry.space_group_name_H-M   'P 1'
#
loop_
_entity.id
_entity.type
_entity.pdbx_description
1 polymer ?
#
loop_
_entity_poly.entity_id
_entity_poly.type
_entity_poly.pdbx_seq_one_letter_code
_entity_poly.pdbx_strand_id
1 'polypeptide(L)'
;MDLPRLWAGANLEERRKLLLIMLDAVYVDAKEEKSIVAVKPKPAFRPIFELTTTREGSNVMLIKEPPDTPDPEARCLWWRRGDHPISA
;
A
#
# COMPACT_ATOMS: atom_id res chain seq x y z
N MET A 1 5.88 0.58 20.50
CA MET A 1 5.46 -0.73 19.96
C MET A 1 6.60 -1.28 19.13
N ASP A 2 7.14 -2.44 19.48
CA ASP A 2 8.24 -3.08 18.74
C ASP A 2 7.64 -3.95 17.62
N LEU A 3 7.33 -3.31 16.50
CA LEU A 3 6.65 -3.96 15.37
C LEU A 3 7.49 -5.10 14.75
N PRO A 4 8.82 -4.97 14.55
CA PRO A 4 9.64 -6.06 14.04
C PRO A 4 9.58 -7.32 14.90
N ARG A 5 9.68 -7.16 16.23
CA ARG A 5 9.60 -8.29 17.17
C ARG A 5 8.22 -8.93 17.19
N LEU A 6 7.16 -8.12 17.20
CA LEU A 6 5.78 -8.60 17.14
C LEU A 6 5.49 -9.35 15.84
N TRP A 7 5.96 -8.85 14.70
CA TRP A 7 5.77 -9.49 13.40
C TRP A 7 6.47 -10.85 13.29
N ALA A 8 7.69 -10.94 13.83
CA ALA A 8 8.49 -12.16 13.82
C ALA A 8 7.81 -13.31 14.59
N GLY A 9 7.19 -13.01 15.74
CA GLY A 9 6.49 -14.00 16.56
C GLY A 9 5.03 -14.26 16.16
N ALA A 10 4.43 -13.42 15.32
CA ALA A 10 3.01 -13.48 14.98
C ALA A 10 2.69 -14.58 13.96
N ASN A 11 1.61 -15.32 14.21
CA ASN A 11 0.97 -16.21 13.24
C ASN A 11 0.20 -15.41 12.17
N LEU A 12 -0.39 -16.10 11.19
CA LEU A 12 -1.08 -15.45 10.07
C LEU A 12 -2.26 -14.56 10.52
N GLU A 13 -3.04 -15.01 11.49
CA GLU A 13 -4.18 -14.27 12.01
C GLU A 13 -3.72 -13.02 12.78
N GLU A 14 -2.67 -13.14 13.58
CA GLU A 14 -2.08 -12.04 14.33
C GLU A 14 -1.44 -11.00 13.39
N ARG A 15 -0.74 -11.43 12.35
CA ARG A 15 -0.24 -10.53 11.29
C ARG A 15 -1.38 -9.79 10.60
N ARG A 16 -2.50 -10.47 10.33
CA ARG A 16 -3.71 -9.83 9.78
C ARG A 16 -4.23 -8.75 10.74
N LYS A 17 -4.32 -9.03 12.04
CA LYS A 17 -4.74 -8.06 13.06
C LYS A 17 -3.81 -6.84 13.10
N LEU A 18 -2.50 -7.05 13.05
CA LEU A 18 -1.51 -5.97 12.98
C LEU A 18 -1.73 -5.09 11.73
N LEU A 19 -1.95 -5.70 10.57
CA LEU A 19 -2.22 -4.96 9.33
C LEU A 19 -3.53 -4.17 9.40
N LEU A 20 -4.59 -4.73 9.98
CA LEU A 20 -5.89 -4.04 10.13
C LEU A 20 -5.83 -2.82 11.05
N ILE A 21 -4.87 -2.76 11.97
CA ILE A 21 -4.64 -1.57 12.79
C ILE A 21 -4.07 -0.44 11.93
N MET A 22 -3.25 -0.75 10.93
CA MET A 22 -2.52 0.24 10.14
C MET A 22 -3.21 0.60 8.82
N LEU A 23 -3.94 -0.33 8.21
CA LEU A 23 -4.51 -0.21 6.87
C LEU A 23 -6.02 -0.05 6.92
N ASP A 24 -6.51 0.84 6.07
CA ASP A 24 -7.92 1.07 5.80
C ASP A 24 -8.42 0.18 4.67
N ALA A 25 -7.60 -0.03 3.63
CA ALA A 25 -7.91 -0.93 2.52
C ALA A 25 -6.64 -1.55 1.91
N VAL A 26 -6.79 -2.72 1.29
CA VAL A 26 -5.77 -3.41 0.49
C VAL A 26 -6.42 -3.77 -0.84
N TYR A 27 -5.77 -3.40 -1.94
CA TYR A 27 -6.23 -3.68 -3.30
C TYR A 27 -5.37 -4.81 -3.86
N VAL A 28 -6.03 -5.85 -4.37
CA VAL A 28 -5.38 -7.08 -4.87
C VAL A 28 -5.82 -7.30 -6.29
N ASP A 29 -4.88 -7.52 -7.20
CA ASP A 29 -5.22 -8.06 -8.52
C ASP A 29 -5.44 -9.56 -8.39
N ALA A 30 -6.70 -9.98 -8.34
CA ALA A 30 -7.03 -11.40 -8.28
C ALA A 30 -6.97 -12.10 -9.65
N LYS A 31 -6.87 -11.34 -10.75
CA LYS A 31 -7.09 -11.85 -12.11
C LYS A 31 -5.81 -12.36 -12.75
N GLU A 32 -4.76 -11.54 -12.81
CA GLU A 32 -3.51 -11.89 -13.49
C GLU A 32 -2.39 -12.15 -12.50
N GLU A 33 -2.06 -11.16 -11.69
CA GLU A 33 -0.82 -11.18 -10.92
C GLU A 33 -0.97 -11.81 -9.52
N LYS A 34 -2.22 -11.96 -9.04
CA LYS A 34 -2.56 -12.53 -7.72
C LYS A 34 -1.78 -11.87 -6.58
N SER A 35 -1.52 -10.57 -6.72
CA SER A 35 -0.61 -9.79 -5.90
C SER A 35 -1.32 -8.56 -5.31
N ILE A 36 -0.73 -7.98 -4.27
CA ILE A 36 -1.18 -6.70 -3.71
C ILE A 36 -0.67 -5.59 -4.61
N VAL A 37 -1.58 -4.76 -5.13
CA VAL A 37 -1.26 -3.70 -6.09
C VAL A 37 -1.29 -2.30 -5.47
N ALA A 38 -2.05 -2.13 -4.39
CA ALA A 38 -2.06 -0.89 -3.61
C ALA A 38 -2.52 -1.13 -2.17
N VAL A 39 -2.10 -0.24 -1.26
CA VAL A 39 -2.56 -0.20 0.12
C VAL A 39 -2.99 1.22 0.49
N LYS A 40 -4.05 1.33 1.29
CA LYS A 40 -4.53 2.59 1.84
C LYS A 40 -4.28 2.60 3.33
N PRO A 41 -3.32 3.38 3.86
CA PRO A 41 -3.09 3.47 5.29
C PRO A 41 -4.17 4.28 6.01
N LYS A 42 -4.44 3.95 7.26
CA LYS A 42 -5.30 4.76 8.15
C LYS A 42 -4.66 6.13 8.41
N PRO A 43 -5.45 7.19 8.70
CA PRO A 43 -4.94 8.55 8.88
C PRO A 43 -3.76 8.67 9.85
N ALA A 44 -3.82 7.98 10.99
CA ALA A 44 -2.76 7.99 12.00
C ALA A 44 -1.42 7.40 11.53
N PHE A 45 -1.44 6.58 10.47
CA PHE A 45 -0.25 5.89 9.95
C PHE A 45 0.24 6.47 8.62
N ARG A 46 -0.51 7.38 7.97
CA ARG A 46 -0.10 8.01 6.70
C ARG A 46 1.33 8.58 6.71
N PRO A 47 1.77 9.32 7.76
CA PRO A 47 3.11 9.90 7.76
C PRO A 47 4.23 8.86 7.67
N ILE A 48 4.01 7.65 8.21
CA ILE A 48 5.01 6.56 8.16
C ILE A 48 5.16 6.03 6.73
N PHE A 49 4.04 5.89 6.00
CA PHE A 49 4.07 5.44 4.61
C PHE A 49 4.63 6.52 3.67
N GLU A 50 4.38 7.79 3.95
CA GLU A 50 4.97 8.94 3.23
C GLU A 50 6.50 8.98 3.33
N LEU A 51 7.06 8.64 4.48
CA LEU A 51 8.51 8.56 4.65
C LEU A 51 9.12 7.31 4.02
N THR A 52 8.32 6.27 3.76
CA THR A 52 8.82 5.01 3.19
C THR A 52 9.09 5.14 1.68
N THR A 53 8.45 6.11 1.02
CA THR A 53 8.60 6.32 -0.43
C THR A 53 9.79 7.19 -0.80
N THR A 54 10.43 7.83 0.18
CA THR A 54 11.68 8.59 -0.02
C THR A 54 12.94 7.73 0.20
N ARG A 55 12.77 6.47 0.60
CA ARG A 55 13.89 5.55 0.78
C ARG A 55 14.31 4.96 -0.56
N GLU A 56 15.54 5.24 -0.99
CA GLU A 56 16.14 4.65 -2.19
C GLU A 56 16.06 3.11 -2.17
N GLY A 57 15.61 2.51 -3.29
CA GLY A 57 15.41 1.06 -3.44
C GLY A 57 14.10 0.52 -2.86
N SER A 58 13.23 1.37 -2.32
CA SER A 58 11.86 1.00 -1.97
C SER A 58 11.02 1.00 -3.24
N ASN A 59 10.61 -0.18 -3.74
CA ASN A 59 9.65 -0.30 -4.86
C ASN A 59 8.22 0.12 -4.46
N VAL A 60 8.09 1.08 -3.54
CA VAL A 60 6.83 1.56 -2.96
C VAL A 60 6.64 3.01 -3.40
N MET A 61 5.60 3.25 -4.20
CA MET A 61 5.23 4.57 -4.68
C MET A 61 4.00 5.08 -3.95
N LEU A 62 4.06 6.31 -3.44
CA LEU A 62 2.93 6.94 -2.76
C LEU A 62 2.18 7.80 -3.76
N ILE A 63 0.91 7.46 -3.94
CA ILE A 63 -0.01 8.27 -4.72
C ILE A 63 -0.69 9.24 -3.75
N LYS A 64 -0.26 10.51 -3.78
CA LYS A 64 -0.76 11.58 -2.89
C LYS A 64 -2.11 12.13 -3.34
N GLU A 65 -2.36 12.15 -4.64
CA GLU A 65 -3.59 12.67 -5.22
C GLU A 65 -4.54 11.51 -5.54
N PRO A 66 -5.85 11.62 -5.24
CA PRO A 66 -6.80 10.66 -5.76
C PRO A 66 -6.67 10.69 -7.30
N PRO A 67 -6.52 9.55 -7.98
CA PRO A 67 -6.53 9.56 -9.44
C PRO A 67 -7.80 10.27 -9.89
N ASP A 68 -7.72 11.11 -10.93
CA ASP A 68 -8.83 11.90 -11.47
C ASP A 68 -10.09 11.07 -11.78
N THR A 69 -9.95 9.75 -11.81
CA THR A 69 -11.04 8.80 -11.96
C THR A 69 -11.74 8.50 -10.60
N PRO A 70 -13.04 8.83 -10.48
CA PRO A 70 -13.84 8.44 -9.30
C PRO A 70 -14.00 6.91 -9.18
N ASP A 71 -13.74 6.16 -10.25
CA ASP A 71 -13.81 4.70 -10.28
C ASP A 71 -12.60 4.03 -9.59
N PRO A 72 -12.80 3.26 -8.50
CA PRO A 72 -11.75 2.54 -7.80
C PRO A 72 -10.97 1.52 -8.66
N GLU A 73 -11.58 0.95 -9.70
CA GLU A 73 -10.88 0.04 -10.62
C GLU A 73 -9.94 0.81 -11.55
N ALA A 74 -10.41 1.92 -12.13
CA ALA A 74 -9.57 2.82 -12.92
C ALA A 74 -8.39 3.40 -12.12
N ARG A 75 -8.55 3.58 -10.81
CA ARG A 75 -7.48 3.95 -9.87
C ARG A 75 -6.39 2.91 -9.69
N CYS A 76 -6.58 1.67 -10.16
CA CYS A 76 -5.56 0.64 -10.15
C CYS A 76 -5.04 0.35 -11.57
N LEU A 77 -5.67 0.81 -12.65
CA LEU A 77 -5.15 0.52 -13.99
C LEU A 77 -3.77 1.11 -14.28
N TRP A 78 -3.29 2.11 -13.51
CA TRP A 78 -1.94 2.67 -13.67
C TRP A 78 -0.83 1.64 -13.46
N TRP A 79 -0.95 0.72 -12.49
CA TRP A 79 0.10 -0.28 -12.22
C TRP A 79 0.23 -1.27 -13.40
N ARG A 80 -0.85 -1.51 -14.15
CA ARG A 80 -0.83 -2.29 -15.39
C ARG A 80 -0.27 -1.53 -16.58
N ARG A 81 -0.43 -0.20 -16.62
CA ARG A 81 -0.02 0.63 -17.76
C ARG A 81 1.48 0.92 -17.79
N GLY A 82 2.20 0.66 -16.70
CA GLY A 82 3.60 1.09 -16.56
C GLY A 82 3.77 2.61 -16.47
N ASP A 83 2.66 3.36 -16.47
CA ASP A 83 2.61 4.79 -16.19
C ASP A 83 2.96 4.98 -14.73
N HIS A 84 4.23 5.27 -14.49
CA HIS A 84 4.64 5.94 -13.27
C HIS A 84 4.05 7.34 -13.36
N PRO A 85 3.18 7.78 -12.42
CA PRO A 85 2.86 9.19 -12.28
C PRO A 85 4.15 9.94 -11.96
N ILE A 86 4.76 10.39 -13.05
CA ILE A 86 5.77 11.42 -13.29
C ILE A 86 6.52 11.96 -12.07
N SER A 87 7.84 11.77 -12.16
CA SER A 87 8.85 12.69 -11.67
C SER A 87 8.43 14.15 -11.90
N ALA A 88 8.36 14.93 -10.82
CA ALA A 88 8.55 16.37 -10.79
C ALA A 88 9.05 16.78 -9.41
#